data_AF-A0A7X8XL71-F1
#
_entry.id   AF-A0A7X8XL71-F1
#
_cell.length_a   1.000
_cell.length_b   1.000
_cell.length_c   1.000
_cell.angle_alpha   90.00
_cell.angle_beta   90.00
_cell.angle_gamma   90.00
#
_symmetry.space_group_name_H-M   'P 1'
#
loop_
_entity.id
_entity.type
_entity.pdbx_description
1 polymer ?
#
loop_
_entity_poly.entity_id
_entity_poly.type
_entity_poly.pdbx_seq_one_letter_code
_entity_poly.pdbx_strand_id
1 'polypeptide(L)' 'MSSKTLPLLLQSSRDALAEGLTDLEQALAHLEEVESRGQRPPLQVSLVERARAQVLSAHRILEDLAARLG' A
#
# COMPACT_ATOMS: atom_id res chain seq x y z
N MET A 1 -29.57 -3.80 -21.10
CA MET A 1 -28.51 -3.12 -20.33
C MET A 1 -28.39 -3.83 -18.98
N SER A 2 -27.32 -4.42 -18.47
CA SER A 2 -26.02 -4.87 -18.96
C SER A 2 -25.51 -5.86 -17.91
N SER A 3 -25.51 -7.16 -18.18
CA SER A 3 -24.95 -8.18 -17.25
C SER A 3 -23.41 -8.19 -17.24
N LYS A 4 -22.78 -7.47 -18.17
CA LYS A 4 -21.31 -7.37 -18.31
C LYS A 4 -20.69 -6.22 -17.52
N THR A 5 -21.48 -5.27 -17.03
CA THR A 5 -20.95 -4.09 -16.31
C THR A 5 -20.43 -4.43 -14.93
N LEU A 6 -21.09 -5.34 -14.21
CA LEU A 6 -20.70 -5.71 -12.85
C LEU A 6 -19.37 -6.49 -12.81
N PRO A 7 -19.11 -7.49 -13.69
CA PRO A 7 -17.79 -8.12 -13.78
C PRO A 7 -16.65 -7.16 -14.13
N LEU A 8 -16.88 -6.18 -15.02
CA LEU A 8 -15.85 -5.20 -15.42
C LEU A 8 -15.49 -4.25 -14.27
N LEU A 9 -16.47 -3.82 -13.47
CA LEU A 9 -16.22 -2.97 -12.30
C LEU A 9 -15.43 -3.73 -11.21
N LEU A 10 -15.74 -5.02 -11.01
CA LEU A 10 -15.00 -5.86 -10.08
C LEU A 10 -13.55 -6.05 -10.54
N GLN A 11 -13.33 -6.30 -11.83
CA GLN A 11 -11.98 -6.43 -12.38
C GLN A 11 -11.19 -5.13 -12.21
N SER A 12 -11.75 -3.99 -12.61
CA SER A 12 -11.10 -2.68 -12.44
C SER A 12 -10.78 -2.36 -10.98
N SER A 13 -11.63 -2.78 -10.05
CA SER A 13 -11.38 -2.59 -8.61
C SER A 13 -10.24 -3.48 -8.11
N ARG A 14 -10.10 -4.70 -8.62
CA ARG A 14 -8.99 -5.60 -8.31
C ARG A 14 -7.67 -5.10 -8.88
N ASP A 15 -7.70 -4.58 -10.10
CA ASP A 15 -6.51 -4.01 -10.75
C ASP A 15 -6.01 -2.81 -9.96
N ALA A 16 -6.91 -1.90 -9.54
CA ALA A 16 -6.57 -0.77 -8.68
C ALA A 16 -6.04 -1.18 -7.30
N LEU A 17 -6.53 -2.29 -6.74
CA LEU A 17 -6.01 -2.84 -5.49
C LEU A 17 -4.60 -3.41 -5.63
N ALA A 18 -4.33 -4.13 -6.71
CA ALA A 18 -3.01 -4.67 -7.00
C ALA A 18 -1.97 -3.56 -7.22
N GLU A 19 -2.35 -2.50 -7.93
CA GLU A 19 -1.52 -1.30 -8.11
C GLU A 19 -1.24 -0.62 -6.75
N GLY A 20 -2.27 -0.39 -5.95
CA GLY A 20 -2.12 0.22 -4.62
C GLY A 20 -1.22 -0.60 -3.66
N LEU A 21 -1.30 -1.94 -3.69
CA LEU A 21 -0.39 -2.79 -2.91
C LEU A 21 1.06 -2.64 -3.38
N THR A 22 1.28 -2.63 -4.69
CA THR A 22 2.62 -2.45 -5.28
C THR A 22 3.22 -1.11 -4.89
N ASP A 23 2.43 -0.03 -4.89
CA ASP A 23 2.89 1.31 -4.48
C ASP A 23 3.27 1.35 -2.99
N LEU A 24 2.53 0.66 -2.13
CA LEU A 24 2.85 0.57 -0.70
C LEU A 24 4.13 -0.23 -0.46
N GLU A 25 4.36 -1.32 -1.18
CA GLU A 25 5.61 -2.08 -1.12
C GLU A 25 6.82 -1.22 -1.54
N GLN A 26 6.69 -0.44 -2.61
CA GLN A 26 7.72 0.51 -3.03
C GLN A 26 7.98 1.59 -1.98
N ALA A 27 6.93 2.12 -1.36
CA ALA A 27 7.06 3.10 -0.29
C ALA A 27 7.80 2.52 0.93
N LEU A 28 7.55 1.25 1.31
CA LEU A 28 8.29 0.57 2.38
C LEU A 28 9.77 0.41 2.03
N ALA A 29 10.07 -0.06 0.81
CA ALA A 29 11.45 -0.22 0.36
C ALA A 29 12.22 1.11 0.36
N HIS A 30 11.55 2.21 -0.02
CA HIS A 30 12.14 3.55 0.04
C HIS A 30 12.41 4.01 1.48
N LEU A 31 11.48 3.76 2.40
CA LEU A 31 11.66 4.09 3.82
C LEU A 31 12.83 3.30 4.44
N GLU A 32 12.97 2.02 4.09
CA GLU A 32 14.10 1.17 4.50
C GLU A 32 15.45 1.68 3.95
N GLU A 33 15.47 2.10 2.68
CA GLU A 33 16.63 2.72 2.06
C GLU A 33 17.04 4.02 2.79
N VAL A 34 16.07 4.88 3.13
CA VAL A 34 16.30 6.11 3.89
C VAL A 34 16.85 5.82 5.29
N GLU A 35 16.31 4.81 5.98
CA GLU A 35 16.77 4.39 7.30
C GLU A 35 18.20 3.82 7.25
N SER A 36 18.48 2.94 6.27
CA SER A 36 19.79 2.30 6.10
C SER A 36 20.92 3.28 5.76
N ARG A 37 20.60 4.43 5.15
CA ARG A 37 21.58 5.47 4.80
C ARG A 37 22.08 6.28 5.98
N GLY A 38 21.56 6.07 7.20
CA GLY A 38 22.25 6.36 8.46
C GLY A 38 22.69 7.81 8.71
N GLN A 39 22.22 8.78 7.92
CA GLN A 39 22.54 10.19 8.10
C GLN A 39 21.24 10.93 8.33
N ARG A 40 20.77 11.05 9.58
CA ARG A 40 19.99 12.22 10.08
C ARG A 40 19.41 12.06 11.51
N PRO A 41 19.08 13.20 12.18
CA PRO A 41 18.74 13.31 13.59
C PRO A 41 17.55 12.45 14.05
N PRO A 42 17.37 12.24 15.38
CA PRO A 42 16.35 11.35 15.96
C PRO A 42 14.90 11.63 15.49
N LEU A 43 14.60 12.88 15.10
CA LEU A 43 13.29 13.25 14.56
C LEU A 43 12.96 12.57 13.22
N GLN A 44 13.95 12.27 12.39
CA GLN A 44 13.72 11.62 11.09
C GLN A 44 13.46 10.13 11.23
N VAL A 45 14.14 9.46 12.17
CA VAL A 45 13.84 8.07 12.53
C VAL A 45 12.39 7.95 13.00
N SER A 46 11.93 8.85 13.88
CA SER A 46 10.53 8.86 14.34
C SER A 46 9.50 9.10 13.23
N LEU A 47 9.83 9.92 12.23
CA LEU A 47 8.95 10.16 11.07
C LEU A 47 8.94 8.94 10.12
N VAL A 48 10.07 8.30 9.90
CA VAL A 48 10.21 7.09 9.08
C VAL A 48 9.46 5.92 9.73
N GLU A 49 9.60 5.73 11.04
CA GLU A 49 8.84 4.72 11.81
C GLU A 49 7.32 4.97 11.71
N ARG A 50 6.89 6.22 11.85
CA ARG A 50 5.47 6.59 11.71
C ARG A 50 4.96 6.35 10.29
N ALA A 51 5.74 6.72 9.27
CA ALA A 51 5.41 6.47 7.88
C ALA A 51 5.31 4.96 7.60
N ARG A 52 6.27 4.16 8.09
CA ARG A 52 6.26 2.69 7.98
C ARG A 52 5.00 2.10 8.61
N ALA A 53 4.64 2.54 9.82
CA ALA A 53 3.43 2.08 10.49
C ALA A 53 2.15 2.42 9.70
N GLN A 54 2.09 3.61 9.07
CA GLN A 54 0.96 3.99 8.23
C GLN A 54 0.87 3.16 6.96
N VAL A 55 2.00 2.91 6.29
CA VAL A 55 2.07 2.09 5.07
C VAL A 55 1.67 0.65 5.37
N LEU A 56 2.15 0.06 6.46
CA LEU A 56 1.73 -1.29 6.90
C LEU A 56 0.23 -1.34 7.23
N SER A 57 -0.31 -0.30 7.87
CA SER A 57 -1.74 -0.22 8.14
C SER A 57 -2.56 -0.13 6.85
N ALA A 58 -2.12 0.66 5.87
CA ALA A 58 -2.76 0.77 4.58
C ALA A 58 -2.71 -0.56 3.81
N HIS A 59 -1.56 -1.24 3.84
CA HIS A 59 -1.37 -2.55 3.20
C HIS A 59 -2.38 -3.56 3.73
N ARG A 60 -2.51 -3.67 5.06
CA ARG A 60 -3.48 -4.58 5.69
C ARG A 60 -4.93 -4.27 5.30
N ILE A 61 -5.29 -2.99 5.18
CA ILE A 61 -6.65 -2.60 4.76
C ILE A 61 -6.90 -3.03 3.31
N LEU A 62 -5.91 -2.87 2.43
CA LEU A 62 -6.03 -3.29 1.03
C LEU A 62 -6.06 -4.81 0.89
N GLU A 63 -5.27 -5.56 1.67
CA GLU A 63 -5.35 -7.03 1.74
C GLU A 63 -6.72 -7.51 2.22
N ASP A 64 -7.25 -6.91 3.29
CA ASP A 64 -8.58 -7.23 3.80
C ASP A 64 -9.67 -6.92 2.76
N LEU A 65 -9.52 -5.83 2.00
CA LEU A 65 -10.44 -5.46 0.93
C LEU A 65 -10.33 -6.41 -0.27
N ALA A 66 -9.12 -6.81 -0.66
CA ALA A 66 -8.88 -7.77 -1.71
C ALA A 66 -9.50 -9.14 -1.37
N ALA A 67 -9.30 -9.63 -0.14
CA ALA A 67 -9.88 -10.88 0.35
C ALA A 67 -11.42 -10.86 0.33
N ARG A 68 -12.04 -9.70 0.56
CA ARG A 68 -13.51 -9.53 0.48
C ARG A 68 -14.04 -9.46 -0.95
N LEU A 69 -13.21 -9.08 -1.91
CA LEU A 69 -13.58 -8.95 -3.32
C LEU A 69 -13.46 -10.26 -4.11
N GLY A 70 -12.83 -11.30 -3.55
CA GLY A 70 -12.88 -12.69 -4.03
C GLY A 70 -11.85 -13.06 -5.08
#